data_AF-A0A9X0CM15-F1
#
_entry.id   AF-A0A9X0CM15-F1
#
_cell.length_a   1.000
_cell.length_b   1.000
_cell.length_c   1.000
_cell.angle_alpha   90.00
_cell.angle_beta   90.00
_cell.angle_gamma   90.00
#
_symmetry.space_group_name_H-M   'P 1'
#
loop_
_entity.id
_entity.type
_entity.pdbx_description
1 polymer ?
#
loop_
_entity_poly.entity_id
_entity_poly.type
_entity_poly.pdbx_seq_one_letter_code
_entity_poly.pdbx_strand_id
1 'polypeptide(L)'
;LLLAESVRVLGRIPQAFKPLMSPHLAKVEAAIDPGLTMLNWTSLSLDAYMDSVYEALMELELLIDRANDLVKFRIEAVLQEMSNTPLCELPSDAPWTIEMFLKNTE
;
A
#
# COMPACT_ATOMS: atom_id res chain seq x y z
N LEU A 1 -14.35 11.57 16.16
CA LEU A 1 -14.11 10.26 15.53
C LEU A 1 -13.73 10.43 14.06
N LEU A 2 -14.58 11.01 13.22
CA LEU A 2 -14.30 11.21 11.77
C LEU A 2 -12.95 11.90 11.46
N LEU A 3 -12.63 13.01 12.13
CA LEU A 3 -11.32 13.67 11.93
C LEU A 3 -10.14 12.79 12.35
N ALA A 4 -10.28 12.05 13.45
CA ALA A 4 -9.26 11.10 13.88
C ALA A 4 -9.10 9.95 12.88
N GLU A 5 -10.22 9.48 12.31
CA GLU A 5 -10.23 8.47 11.26
C GLU A 5 -9.55 8.95 9.97
N SER A 6 -9.87 10.17 9.54
CA SER A 6 -9.22 10.81 8.39
C SER A 6 -7.71 10.90 8.60
N VAL A 7 -7.26 11.39 9.75
CA VAL A 7 -5.82 11.46 10.08
C VAL A 7 -5.18 10.06 10.08
N ARG A 8 -5.87 9.05 10.63
CA ARG A 8 -5.39 7.67 10.65
C ARG A 8 -5.19 7.14 9.23
N VAL A 9 -6.21 7.21 8.37
CA VAL A 9 -6.18 6.67 7.01
C VAL A 9 -5.14 7.39 6.16
N LEU A 10 -5.10 8.73 6.21
CA LEU A 10 -4.12 9.53 5.46
C LEU A 10 -2.68 9.25 5.89
N GLY A 11 -2.46 8.93 7.17
CA GLY A 11 -1.15 8.54 7.70
C GLY A 11 -0.62 7.20 7.17
N ARG A 12 -1.49 6.34 6.61
CA ARG A 12 -1.10 5.04 6.03
C ARG A 12 -0.51 5.16 4.62
N ILE A 13 -0.60 6.33 3.99
CA ILE A 13 -0.13 6.55 2.61
C ILE A 13 1.41 6.62 2.61
N PRO A 14 2.11 5.69 1.93
CA PRO A 14 3.55 5.79 1.76
C PRO A 14 3.92 7.08 1.02
N GLN A 15 5.05 7.71 1.37
CA GLN A 15 5.41 8.99 0.76
C GLN A 15 5.55 8.93 -0.76
N ALA A 16 6.08 7.83 -1.29
CA ALA A 16 6.21 7.60 -2.72
C ALA A 16 4.85 7.57 -3.44
N PHE A 17 3.76 7.26 -2.73
CA PHE A 17 2.43 7.08 -3.31
C PHE A 17 1.55 8.31 -3.19
N LYS A 18 1.93 9.35 -2.43
CA LYS A 18 1.11 10.56 -2.30
C LYS A 18 0.71 11.18 -3.64
N PRO A 19 1.60 11.34 -4.64
CA PRO A 19 1.19 11.87 -5.94
C PRO A 19 0.16 10.98 -6.64
N LEU A 20 0.29 9.66 -6.51
CA LEU A 20 -0.61 8.68 -7.12
C LEU A 20 -1.99 8.66 -6.44
N MET A 21 -2.04 8.99 -5.15
CA MET A 21 -3.28 9.04 -4.37
C MET A 21 -4.06 10.34 -4.55
N SER A 22 -3.48 11.37 -5.19
CA SER A 22 -4.10 12.69 -5.38
C SER A 22 -5.57 12.68 -5.84
N PRO A 23 -5.99 11.92 -6.88
CA PRO A 23 -7.40 11.91 -7.29
C PRO A 23 -8.33 11.28 -6.25
N HIS A 24 -7.83 10.35 -5.43
CA HIS A 24 -8.62 9.73 -4.36
C HIS A 24 -8.71 10.64 -3.13
N LEU A 25 -7.63 11.38 -2.84
CA LEU A 25 -7.65 12.43 -1.81
C LEU A 25 -8.67 13.53 -2.15
N ALA A 26 -8.71 13.97 -3.40
CA ALA A 26 -9.69 14.95 -3.86
C ALA A 26 -11.15 14.48 -3.69
N LYS A 27 -11.42 13.17 -3.83
CA LYS A 27 -12.76 12.61 -3.54
C LYS A 27 -13.13 12.71 -2.07
N VAL A 28 -12.19 12.42 -1.17
CA VAL A 28 -12.41 12.56 0.28
C VAL A 28 -12.63 14.03 0.65
N GLU A 29 -11.83 14.94 0.08
CA GLU A 29 -12.01 16.39 0.27
C GLU A 29 -13.39 16.87 -0.20
N ALA A 30 -13.82 16.42 -1.39
CA ALA A 30 -15.14 16.73 -1.92
C ALA A 30 -16.29 16.18 -1.05
N ALA A 31 -16.10 15.01 -0.43
CA ALA A 31 -17.08 14.46 0.51
C ALA A 31 -17.15 15.27 1.82
N ILE A 32 -16.04 15.87 2.26
CA ILE A 32 -15.97 16.69 3.49
C ILE A 32 -16.50 18.12 3.26
N ASP A 33 -16.35 18.67 2.05
CA ASP A 33 -16.68 20.06 1.74
C ASP A 33 -18.08 20.51 2.23
N PRO A 34 -19.18 19.73 2.05
CA PRO A 34 -20.50 20.12 2.54
C PRO A 34 -20.56 20.36 4.05
N GLY A 35 -19.76 19.63 4.83
CA GLY A 35 -19.64 19.79 6.28
C GLY A 35 -18.96 21.11 6.69
N LEU A 36 -18.17 21.70 5.79
CA LEU A 36 -17.46 22.96 6.01
C LEU A 36 -18.23 24.17 5.45
N THR A 37 -19.06 23.96 4.42
CA THR A 37 -19.67 25.05 3.65
C THR A 37 -21.19 25.19 3.85
N MET A 38 -21.92 24.08 4.02
CA MET A 38 -23.39 24.08 3.93
C MET A 38 -24.10 23.49 5.16
N LEU A 39 -23.48 22.55 5.87
CA LEU A 39 -24.09 21.85 6.99
C LEU A 39 -23.80 22.53 8.33
N ASN A 40 -24.76 22.43 9.25
CA ASN A 40 -24.59 22.85 10.64
C ASN A 40 -25.24 21.84 11.60
N TRP A 41 -25.12 22.08 12.90
CA TRP A 41 -25.56 21.15 13.95
C TRP A 41 -27.09 20.90 13.98
N THR A 42 -27.90 21.68 13.27
CA THR A 42 -29.36 21.47 13.13
C THR A 42 -29.76 20.75 11.84
N SER A 43 -28.79 20.46 10.95
CA SER A 43 -29.06 19.81 9.67
C SER A 43 -29.59 18.39 9.89
N LEU A 44 -30.76 18.09 9.30
CA LEU A 44 -31.40 16.77 9.39
C LEU A 44 -30.68 15.68 8.59
N SER A 45 -29.75 16.06 7.71
CA SER A 45 -29.00 15.17 6.82
C SER A 45 -27.58 14.85 7.32
N LEU A 46 -27.29 15.09 8.61
CA LEU A 46 -25.95 14.87 9.17
C LEU A 46 -25.54 13.39 9.08
N ASP A 47 -26.44 12.45 9.35
CA ASP A 47 -26.12 11.02 9.30
C ASP A 47 -25.69 10.58 7.88
N ALA A 48 -26.49 10.93 6.87
CA ALA A 48 -26.17 10.62 5.48
C ALA A 48 -24.86 11.29 5.01
N TYR A 49 -24.58 12.51 5.48
CA TYR A 49 -23.30 13.16 5.23
C TYR A 49 -22.14 12.37 5.86
N MET A 50 -22.25 12.00 7.13
CA MET A 50 -21.20 11.25 7.83
C MET A 50 -20.93 9.92 7.14
N ASP A 51 -21.99 9.20 6.74
CA ASP A 51 -21.89 7.94 5.98
C ASP A 51 -21.12 8.15 4.67
N SER A 52 -21.41 9.21 3.91
CA SER A 52 -20.72 9.50 2.66
C SER A 52 -19.22 9.76 2.84
N VAL A 53 -18.83 10.42 3.94
CA VAL A 53 -17.41 10.67 4.24
C VAL A 53 -16.72 9.37 4.67
N TYR A 54 -17.37 8.55 5.50
CA TYR A 54 -16.82 7.25 5.89
C TYR A 54 -16.67 6.31 4.70
N GLU A 55 -17.61 6.30 3.77
CA GLU A 55 -17.52 5.51 2.53
C GLU A 55 -16.30 5.93 1.70
N ALA A 56 -16.10 7.24 1.48
CA ALA A 56 -14.94 7.76 0.77
C ALA A 56 -13.61 7.41 1.47
N LEU A 57 -13.56 7.47 2.81
CA LEU A 57 -12.39 7.07 3.58
C LEU A 57 -12.12 5.56 3.48
N MET A 58 -13.16 4.72 3.53
CA MET A 58 -13.05 3.27 3.41
C MET A 58 -12.54 2.85 2.02
N GLU A 59 -13.02 3.49 0.96
CA GLU A 59 -12.51 3.26 -0.40
C GLU A 59 -11.02 3.61 -0.52
N LEU A 60 -10.61 4.76 0.04
CA LEU A 60 -9.21 5.18 0.07
C LEU A 60 -8.35 4.18 0.87
N GLU A 61 -8.83 3.75 2.03
CA GLU A 61 -8.12 2.79 2.87
C GLU A 61 -7.92 1.43 2.18
N LEU A 62 -8.96 0.91 1.53
CA LEU A 62 -8.88 -0.32 0.74
C LEU A 62 -7.85 -0.21 -0.40
N LEU A 63 -7.78 0.94 -1.06
CA LEU A 63 -6.79 1.19 -2.11
C LEU A 63 -5.37 1.20 -1.53
N ILE A 64 -5.15 1.87 -0.41
CA ILE A 64 -3.85 1.93 0.29
C ILE A 64 -3.41 0.51 0.67
N ASP A 65 -4.32 -0.29 1.22
CA ASP A 65 -4.01 -1.66 1.67
C ASP A 65 -3.57 -2.54 0.50
N ARG A 66 -4.32 -2.49 -0.60
CA ARG A 66 -3.95 -3.20 -1.83
C ARG A 66 -2.61 -2.75 -2.38
N ALA A 67 -2.36 -1.43 -2.42
CA ALA A 67 -1.10 -0.90 -2.93
C ALA A 67 0.09 -1.35 -2.07
N ASN A 68 -0.05 -1.29 -0.74
CA ASN A 68 0.98 -1.73 0.19
C ASN A 68 1.25 -3.24 0.09
N ASP A 69 0.21 -4.06 -0.05
CA ASP A 69 0.37 -5.51 -0.19
C ASP A 69 1.10 -5.88 -1.49
N LEU A 70 0.78 -5.21 -2.60
CA LEU A 70 1.47 -5.41 -3.87
C LEU A 70 2.97 -5.09 -3.74
N VAL A 71 3.31 -3.97 -3.11
CA VAL A 71 4.71 -3.59 -2.88
C VAL A 71 5.41 -4.63 -2.02
N LYS A 72 4.88 -4.90 -0.84
CA LYS A 72 5.56 -5.74 0.16
C LYS A 72 5.73 -7.18 -0.30
N PHE A 73 4.64 -7.79 -0.78
CA PHE A 73 4.61 -9.23 -0.98
C PHE A 73 4.85 -9.67 -2.42
N ARG A 74 4.62 -8.79 -3.40
CA ARG A 74 4.80 -9.15 -4.82
C ARG A 74 6.00 -8.48 -5.48
N ILE A 75 6.46 -7.35 -4.95
CA ILE A 75 7.64 -6.67 -5.47
C ILE A 75 8.83 -6.93 -4.56
N GLU A 76 8.81 -6.45 -3.32
CA GLU A 76 9.95 -6.54 -2.40
C GLU A 76 10.31 -7.98 -2.08
N ALA A 77 9.34 -8.82 -1.72
CA ALA A 77 9.60 -10.23 -1.42
C ALA A 77 10.22 -10.99 -2.62
N VAL A 78 9.73 -10.74 -3.83
CA VAL A 78 10.24 -11.38 -5.05
C VAL A 78 11.64 -10.88 -5.38
N LEU A 79 11.88 -9.57 -5.28
CA LEU A 79 13.23 -9.01 -5.50
C LEU A 79 14.22 -9.54 -4.46
N GLN A 80 13.79 -9.69 -3.21
CA GLN A 80 14.62 -10.27 -2.16
C GLN A 80 14.93 -11.74 -2.45
N GLU A 81 13.94 -12.53 -2.89
CA GLU A 81 14.16 -13.90 -3.32
C GLU A 81 15.19 -13.96 -4.45
N MET A 82 14.99 -13.20 -5.52
CA MET A 82 15.92 -13.12 -6.66
C MET A 82 17.34 -12.75 -6.23
N SER A 83 17.48 -11.81 -5.29
CA SER A 83 18.79 -11.39 -4.78
C SER A 83 19.49 -12.48 -3.99
N ASN A 84 18.77 -13.44 -3.42
CA ASN A 84 19.32 -14.54 -2.63
C ASN A 84 19.40 -15.86 -3.40
N THR A 85 18.91 -15.90 -4.64
CA THR A 85 19.00 -17.10 -5.48
C THR A 85 20.44 -17.32 -5.94
N PRO A 86 21.09 -18.44 -5.58
CA PRO A 86 22.43 -18.75 -6.06
C PRO A 86 22.38 -19.02 -7.57
N LEU A 87 23.25 -18.33 -8.32
CA LEU A 87 23.32 -18.49 -9.79
C LEU A 87 24.11 -19.73 -10.22
N CYS A 88 25.04 -20.17 -9.38
CA CYS A 88 25.77 -21.42 -9.53
C CYS A 88 25.91 -22.09 -8.18
N GLU A 89 25.95 -23.41 -8.20
CA GLU A 89 26.35 -24.17 -7.03
C GLU A 89 27.87 -24.02 -6.86
N LEU A 90 28.32 -23.79 -5.62
CA LEU A 90 29.73 -23.65 -5.28
C LEU A 90 30.08 -24.67 -4.17
N PRO A 91 31.31 -25.21 -4.16
CA PRO A 91 31.76 -26.08 -3.09
C PRO A 91 31.71 -25.39 -1.73
N SER A 92 31.11 -26.05 -0.73
CA SER A 92 31.05 -25.55 0.65
C SER A 92 32.35 -25.76 1.42
N ASP A 93 32.80 -27.02 1.53
CA ASP A 93 33.86 -27.41 2.48
C ASP A 93 35.18 -27.80 1.81
N ALA A 94 35.12 -28.37 0.61
CA ALA A 94 36.31 -28.82 -0.13
C ALA A 94 36.21 -28.46 -1.62
N PRO A 95 37.35 -28.15 -2.28
CA PRO A 95 37.35 -27.88 -3.72
C PRO A 95 36.77 -29.04 -4.51
N TRP A 96 35.97 -28.73 -5.52
CA TRP A 96 35.46 -29.75 -6.44
C TRP A 96 36.58 -30.33 -7.30
N THR A 97 36.43 -31.61 -7.65
CA THR A 97 37.22 -32.19 -8.75
C THR A 97 36.75 -31.64 -10.08
N ILE A 98 37.56 -31.81 -11.13
CA ILE A 98 37.21 -31.38 -12.49
C ILE A 98 35.91 -32.05 -12.95
N GLU A 99 35.70 -33.34 -12.67
CA GLU A 99 34.46 -34.01 -13.06
C GLU A 99 33.22 -33.46 -12.33
N MET A 100 33.35 -33.12 -11.04
CA MET A 100 32.25 -32.52 -10.25
C MET A 100 31.91 -31.13 -10.76
N PHE A 101 32.92 -30.33 -11.08
CA PHE A 101 32.72 -29.01 -11.66
C PHE A 101 31.99 -29.10 -13.01
N LEU A 102 32.46 -29.95 -13.94
CA LEU A 102 31.81 -30.12 -15.23
C LEU A 102 30.35 -30.56 -15.05
N LYS A 103 30.08 -31.58 -14.22
CA LYS A 103 28.73 -32.08 -13.98
C LYS A 103 27.77 -31.03 -13.38
N ASN A 104 28.26 -30.11 -12.55
CA ASN A 104 27.43 -29.14 -11.84
C ASN A 104 27.35 -27.76 -12.54
N THR A 105 28.09 -27.56 -13.65
CA THR A 105 28.14 -26.28 -14.37
C THR A 105 27.81 -26.36 -15.86
N GLU A 106 27.74 -27.56 -16.46
CA GLU A 106 27.14 -27.81 -17.80
C GLU A 106 25.62 -28.06 -17.70
#